data_AF-A0A2K6GXI7-F1
#
_entry.id   AF-A0A2K6GXI7-F1
#
_cell.length_a   1.000
_cell.length_b   1.000
_cell.length_c   1.000
_cell.angle_alpha   90.00
_cell.angle_beta   90.00
_cell.angle_gamma   90.00
#
_symmetry.space_group_name_H-M   'P 1'
#
loop_
_entity.id
_entity.type
_entity.pdbx_description
1 polymer ?
#
loop_
_entity_poly.entity_id
_entity_poly.type
_entity_poly.pdbx_seq_one_letter_code
_entity_poly.pdbx_strand_id
1 'polypeptide(L)'
;MQFSGGKRRKLRLAGDQRNASYPHCLQFYLEPPSENISLTEFENLAIDRVKLLKSVENLGVSYLKGTEEYQSKLEAELRKLKFSYRENLADEYEPRRKDHISHFILRLAYCQSEDLRRWFIQQEMDLLRFRFSILPKDKIQDFLKDSHLQFEAVSIFL
;
A
#
# COMPACT_ATOMS: atom_id res chain seq x y z
N MET A 1 27.89 20.62 -46.69
CA MET A 1 26.75 20.13 -45.89
C MET A 1 27.24 19.88 -44.47
N GLN A 2 26.86 20.73 -43.51
CA GLN A 2 27.21 20.57 -42.09
C GLN A 2 26.10 19.77 -41.40
N PHE A 3 26.44 18.63 -40.82
CA PHE A 3 25.52 17.84 -39.99
C PHE A 3 25.55 18.37 -38.56
N SER A 4 24.50 19.10 -38.15
CA SER A 4 24.29 19.50 -36.77
C SER A 4 23.83 18.28 -35.95
N GLY A 5 24.70 17.78 -35.07
CA GLY A 5 24.41 16.72 -34.12
C GLY A 5 23.37 17.17 -33.09
N GLY A 6 22.11 16.78 -33.29
CA GLY A 6 21.05 16.96 -32.30
C GLY A 6 21.39 16.18 -31.03
N LYS A 7 21.53 16.88 -29.90
CA LYS A 7 21.61 16.27 -28.56
C LYS A 7 20.37 15.40 -28.36
N ARG A 8 20.53 14.07 -28.47
CA ARG A 8 19.52 13.09 -28.04
C ARG A 8 19.20 13.39 -26.58
N ARG A 9 18.03 13.98 -26.31
CA ARG A 9 17.45 14.02 -24.96
C ARG A 9 17.36 12.57 -24.48
N LYS A 10 18.10 12.24 -23.44
CA LYS A 10 18.01 10.96 -22.74
C LYS A 10 16.59 10.87 -22.19
N LEU A 11 15.74 10.07 -22.84
CA LEU A 11 14.37 9.79 -22.40
C LEU A 11 14.45 9.13 -21.01
N ARG A 12 14.17 9.89 -19.95
CA ARG A 12 13.88 9.35 -18.62
C ARG A 12 12.43 8.87 -18.61
N LEU A 13 12.14 7.73 -19.24
CA LEU A 13 10.74 7.27 -19.39
C LEU A 13 10.29 6.22 -18.37
N ALA A 14 11.20 5.45 -17.76
CA ALA A 14 10.79 4.33 -16.90
C ALA A 14 10.55 4.73 -15.43
N GLY A 15 11.29 5.71 -14.90
CA GLY A 15 11.14 6.14 -13.50
C GLY A 15 9.87 6.95 -13.25
N ASP A 16 9.42 7.72 -14.25
CA ASP A 16 8.27 8.63 -14.13
C ASP A 16 6.93 7.86 -14.15
N GLN A 17 6.84 6.81 -14.97
CA GLN A 17 5.65 5.96 -15.04
C GLN A 17 5.43 5.12 -13.76
N ARG A 18 6.50 4.64 -13.13
CA ARG A 18 6.42 3.83 -11.91
C ARG A 18 5.83 4.60 -10.73
N ASN A 19 6.28 5.84 -10.54
CA ASN A 19 5.76 6.71 -9.49
C ASN A 19 4.32 7.16 -9.78
N ALA A 20 3.94 7.31 -11.06
CA ALA A 20 2.56 7.58 -11.45
C ALA A 20 1.60 6.44 -11.10
N SER A 21 2.06 5.17 -11.15
CA SER A 21 1.21 4.02 -10.82
C SER A 21 0.89 3.90 -9.33
N TYR A 22 1.78 4.37 -8.46
CA TYR A 22 1.60 4.32 -7.01
C TYR A 22 2.04 5.64 -6.38
N PRO A 23 1.18 6.67 -6.35
CA PRO A 23 1.54 7.99 -5.81
C PRO A 23 1.64 8.01 -4.28
N HIS A 24 0.85 7.18 -3.59
CA HIS A 24 0.73 7.14 -2.14
C HIS A 24 1.13 5.78 -1.55
N CYS A 25 1.52 5.74 -0.28
CA CYS A 25 1.74 4.48 0.45
C CYS A 25 0.43 3.82 0.93
N LEU A 26 -0.67 4.56 0.87
CA LEU A 26 -2.03 4.13 1.18
C LEU A 26 -2.82 3.94 -0.12
N GLN A 27 -3.62 2.87 -0.20
CA GLN A 27 -4.45 2.59 -1.37
C GLN A 27 -5.81 2.01 -0.95
N PHE A 28 -6.85 2.31 -1.73
CA PHE A 28 -8.19 1.73 -1.55
C PHE A 28 -8.42 0.42 -2.34
N TYR A 29 -7.42 -0.03 -3.09
CA TYR A 29 -7.47 -1.25 -3.89
C TYR A 29 -8.73 -1.34 -4.79
N LEU A 30 -9.00 -0.25 -5.53
CA LEU A 30 -10.18 -0.12 -6.40
C LEU A 30 -9.96 -0.80 -7.75
N GLU A 31 -8.83 -0.51 -8.39
CA GLU A 31 -8.49 -1.05 -9.70
C GLU A 31 -7.60 -2.28 -9.56
N PRO A 32 -7.86 -3.38 -10.31
CA PRO A 32 -7.00 -4.55 -10.28
C PRO A 32 -5.64 -4.28 -10.96
N PRO A 33 -4.54 -4.91 -10.48
CA PRO A 33 -3.24 -4.81 -11.14
C PRO A 33 -3.28 -5.47 -12.52
N SER A 34 -2.76 -4.78 -13.54
CA SER A 34 -2.69 -5.27 -14.93
C SER A 34 -1.35 -5.93 -15.27
N GLU A 35 -0.47 -6.12 -14.27
CA GLU A 35 0.88 -6.63 -14.46
C GLU A 35 0.91 -8.17 -14.44
N ASN A 36 1.77 -8.76 -15.28
CA ASN A 36 2.05 -10.19 -15.25
C ASN A 36 3.16 -10.49 -14.25
N ILE A 37 2.95 -11.49 -13.40
CA ILE A 37 3.91 -11.96 -12.42
C ILE A 37 4.20 -13.45 -12.60
N SER A 38 5.37 -13.90 -12.14
CA SER A 38 5.70 -15.32 -12.15
C SER A 38 4.86 -16.08 -11.11
N LEU A 39 4.68 -17.40 -11.29
CA LEU A 39 3.97 -18.24 -10.31
C LEU A 39 4.66 -18.20 -8.93
N THR A 40 5.98 -18.25 -8.91
CA THR A 40 6.76 -18.15 -7.66
C THR A 40 6.55 -16.81 -6.97
N GLU A 41 6.48 -15.71 -7.73
CA GLU A 41 6.17 -14.39 -7.16
C GLU A 41 4.73 -14.33 -6.63
N PHE A 42 3.76 -14.88 -7.38
CA PHE A 42 2.36 -14.98 -6.94
C PHE A 42 2.25 -15.69 -5.59
N GLU A 43 2.89 -16.85 -5.43
CA GLU A 43 2.90 -17.63 -4.19
C GLU A 43 3.56 -16.86 -3.05
N ASN A 44 4.71 -16.25 -3.29
CA ASN A 44 5.42 -15.46 -2.28
C ASN A 44 4.61 -14.26 -1.79
N LEU A 45 3.98 -13.53 -2.72
CA LEU A 45 3.10 -12.39 -2.40
C LEU A 45 1.90 -12.83 -1.55
N ALA A 46 1.28 -13.96 -1.89
CA ALA A 46 0.18 -14.52 -1.12
C ALA A 46 0.62 -14.89 0.30
N ILE A 47 1.71 -15.65 0.42
CA ILE A 47 2.25 -16.11 1.70
C ILE A 47 2.61 -14.92 2.60
N ASP A 48 3.29 -13.93 2.05
CA ASP A 48 3.72 -12.76 2.82
C ASP A 48 2.54 -11.93 3.32
N ARG A 49 1.50 -11.73 2.49
CA ARG A 49 0.31 -11.00 2.96
C ARG A 49 -0.50 -11.79 3.97
N VAL A 50 -0.62 -13.12 3.83
CA VAL A 50 -1.28 -13.95 4.84
C VAL A 50 -0.53 -13.86 6.18
N LYS A 51 0.81 -13.89 6.17
CA LYS A 51 1.62 -13.67 7.37
C LYS A 51 1.33 -12.31 7.99
N LEU A 52 1.27 -11.25 7.19
CA LEU A 52 0.94 -9.91 7.66
C LEU A 52 -0.45 -9.85 8.32
N LEU A 53 -1.49 -10.36 7.65
CA LEU A 53 -2.86 -10.31 8.17
C LEU A 53 -3.03 -11.16 9.45
N LYS A 54 -2.35 -12.31 9.54
CA LYS A 54 -2.30 -13.09 10.78
C LYS A 54 -1.55 -12.35 11.90
N SER A 55 -0.50 -11.61 11.59
CA SER A 55 0.17 -10.74 12.57
C SER A 55 -0.78 -9.62 13.05
N VAL A 56 -1.55 -9.01 12.15
CA VAL A 56 -2.57 -8.00 12.51
C VAL A 56 -3.60 -8.59 13.48
N GLU A 57 -4.11 -9.79 13.20
CA GLU A 57 -5.03 -10.52 14.06
C GLU A 57 -4.44 -10.79 15.45
N ASN A 58 -3.26 -11.41 15.49
CA ASN A 58 -2.59 -11.76 16.75
C ASN A 58 -2.31 -10.53 17.63
N LEU A 59 -1.87 -9.44 17.01
CA LEU A 59 -1.64 -8.18 17.71
C LEU A 59 -2.95 -7.56 18.18
N GLY A 60 -4.03 -7.68 17.40
CA GLY A 60 -5.36 -7.17 17.78
C GLY A 60 -6.00 -7.93 18.95
N VAL A 61 -5.61 -9.18 19.17
CA VAL A 61 -5.98 -9.97 20.35
C VAL A 61 -5.09 -9.65 21.55
N SER A 62 -3.79 -9.45 21.31
CA SER A 62 -2.78 -9.29 22.38
C SER A 62 -2.68 -7.86 22.94
N TYR A 63 -3.00 -6.85 22.13
CA TYR A 63 -2.85 -5.44 22.48
C TYR A 63 -4.09 -4.65 22.08
N LEU A 64 -4.34 -3.55 22.80
CA LEU A 64 -5.33 -2.57 22.39
C LEU A 64 -4.84 -1.80 21.15
N LYS A 65 -5.69 -1.70 20.14
CA LYS A 65 -5.42 -0.97 18.91
C LYS A 65 -5.19 0.52 19.23
N GLY A 66 -4.13 1.08 18.67
CA GLY A 66 -3.74 2.49 18.88
C GLY A 66 -2.74 2.71 20.01
N THR A 67 -2.39 1.68 20.80
CA THR A 67 -1.27 1.77 21.74
C THR A 67 0.07 1.79 21.00
N GLU A 68 1.09 2.40 21.61
CA GLU A 68 2.45 2.43 21.05
C GLU A 68 3.01 1.03 20.85
N GLU A 69 2.69 0.08 21.75
CA GLU A 69 3.12 -1.32 21.63
C GLU A 69 2.53 -2.00 20.39
N TYR A 70 1.23 -1.82 20.16
CA TYR A 70 0.56 -2.34 18.96
C TYR A 70 1.18 -1.74 17.70
N GLN A 71 1.36 -0.41 17.68
CA GLN A 71 1.91 0.30 16.53
C GLN A 71 3.34 -0.12 16.22
N SER A 72 4.20 -0.17 17.24
CA SER A 72 5.62 -0.55 17.11
C SER A 72 5.78 -1.98 16.58
N LYS A 73 4.99 -2.93 17.12
CA LYS A 73 5.05 -4.34 16.68
C LYS A 73 4.50 -4.54 15.26
N LEU A 74 3.41 -3.86 14.92
CA LEU A 74 2.85 -3.94 13.57
C LEU A 74 3.79 -3.28 12.55
N GLU A 75 4.44 -2.17 12.90
CA GLU A 75 5.49 -1.55 12.08
C GLU A 75 6.66 -2.51 11.85
N ALA A 76 7.10 -3.21 12.90
CA ALA A 76 8.20 -4.18 12.79
C ALA A 76 7.86 -5.32 11.82
N GLU A 77 6.62 -5.84 11.86
CA GLU A 77 6.17 -6.90 10.94
C GLU A 77 6.04 -6.39 9.50
N LEU A 78 5.52 -5.18 9.28
CA LEU A 78 5.49 -4.54 7.95
C LEU A 78 6.89 -4.37 7.36
N ARG A 79 7.84 -3.90 8.19
CA ARG A 79 9.25 -3.73 7.80
C ARG A 79 9.89 -5.07 7.44
N LYS A 80 9.69 -6.09 8.29
CA LYS A 80 10.21 -7.45 8.09
C LYS A 80 9.69 -8.09 6.79
N LEU A 81 8.40 -7.91 6.50
CA LEU A 81 7.75 -8.44 5.31
C LEU A 81 7.90 -7.51 4.09
N LYS A 82 8.61 -6.38 4.22
CA LYS A 82 8.87 -5.41 3.14
C LYS A 82 7.59 -4.82 2.52
N PHE A 83 6.56 -4.60 3.33
CA PHE A 83 5.38 -3.84 2.92
C PHE A 83 5.58 -2.35 3.16
N SER A 84 4.99 -1.51 2.30
CA SER A 84 5.04 -0.06 2.48
C SER A 84 4.31 0.36 3.76
N TYR A 85 4.94 1.23 4.54
CA TYR A 85 4.33 1.79 5.75
C TYR A 85 4.67 3.27 6.00
N ARG A 86 5.70 3.85 5.35
CA ARG A 86 6.05 5.29 5.40
C ARG A 86 6.65 5.74 4.07
N GLU A 87 6.51 7.03 3.75
CA GLU A 87 6.88 7.65 2.45
C GLU A 87 8.34 8.14 2.31
N ASN A 88 9.23 7.76 3.23
CA ASN A 88 10.61 8.28 3.27
C ASN A 88 11.68 7.24 2.93
N LEU A 89 11.33 6.13 2.30
CA LEU A 89 12.31 5.12 1.89
C LEU A 89 12.70 5.34 0.42
N ALA A 90 13.99 5.29 0.12
CA ALA A 90 14.42 5.20 -1.27
C ALA A 90 13.86 3.89 -1.86
N ASP A 91 13.25 3.97 -3.05
CA ASP A 91 12.67 2.84 -3.80
C ASP A 91 11.33 2.29 -3.26
N GLU A 92 10.31 3.16 -3.16
CA GLU A 92 8.98 2.79 -2.63
C GLU A 92 8.06 2.07 -3.63
N TYR A 93 8.45 2.01 -4.90
CA TYR A 93 7.65 1.37 -5.92
C TYR A 93 7.42 -0.11 -5.61
N GLU A 94 8.48 -0.87 -5.29
CA GLU A 94 8.38 -2.32 -5.06
C GLU A 94 7.51 -2.65 -3.83
N PRO A 95 7.65 -2.00 -2.65
CA PRO A 95 6.74 -2.21 -1.53
C PRO A 95 5.28 -1.85 -1.83
N ARG A 96 5.03 -0.80 -2.61
CA ARG A 96 3.66 -0.37 -3.01
C ARG A 96 3.05 -1.36 -4.01
N ARG A 97 3.82 -1.79 -5.01
CA ARG A 97 3.46 -2.82 -5.98
C ARG A 97 3.15 -4.14 -5.28
N LYS A 98 4.03 -4.58 -4.38
CA LYS A 98 3.84 -5.78 -3.56
C LYS A 98 2.53 -5.71 -2.78
N ASP A 99 2.26 -4.58 -2.12
CA ASP A 99 1.03 -4.38 -1.37
C ASP A 99 -0.22 -4.47 -2.25
N HIS A 100 -0.20 -3.77 -3.38
CA HIS A 100 -1.31 -3.77 -4.32
C HIS A 100 -1.62 -5.17 -4.86
N ILE A 101 -0.62 -5.85 -5.41
CA ILE A 101 -0.80 -7.16 -6.04
C ILE A 101 -1.22 -8.21 -5.02
N SER A 102 -0.53 -8.26 -3.88
CA SER A 102 -0.83 -9.26 -2.84
C SER A 102 -2.25 -9.15 -2.29
N HIS A 103 -2.81 -7.94 -2.20
CA HIS A 103 -4.20 -7.73 -1.80
C HIS A 103 -5.18 -8.43 -2.76
N PHE A 104 -5.01 -8.20 -4.07
CA PHE A 104 -5.86 -8.80 -5.08
C PHE A 104 -5.68 -10.32 -5.19
N ILE A 105 -4.47 -10.83 -4.96
CA ILE A 105 -4.23 -12.28 -4.87
C ILE A 105 -5.06 -12.89 -3.74
N LEU A 106 -5.06 -12.30 -2.54
CA LEU A 106 -5.81 -12.84 -1.40
C LEU A 106 -7.32 -12.75 -1.58
N ARG A 107 -7.84 -11.81 -2.36
CA ARG A 107 -9.28 -11.79 -2.70
C ARG A 107 -9.74 -13.09 -3.35
N LEU A 108 -8.89 -13.78 -4.13
CA LEU A 108 -9.22 -15.06 -4.74
C LEU A 108 -9.34 -16.20 -3.71
N ALA A 109 -8.50 -16.18 -2.66
CA ALA A 109 -8.51 -17.20 -1.62
C ALA A 109 -9.64 -16.98 -0.61
N TYR A 110 -9.88 -15.73 -0.20
CA TYR A 110 -10.78 -15.41 0.91
C TYR A 110 -12.22 -15.09 0.49
N CYS A 111 -12.56 -15.15 -0.80
CA CYS A 111 -13.94 -14.95 -1.27
C CYS A 111 -14.86 -16.17 -1.12
N GLN A 112 -14.31 -17.34 -0.78
CA GLN A 112 -14.99 -18.64 -0.87
C GLN A 112 -16.11 -18.84 0.17
N SER A 113 -15.99 -18.25 1.36
CA SER A 113 -17.01 -18.35 2.42
C SER A 113 -17.27 -17.00 3.08
N GLU A 114 -18.40 -16.86 3.77
CA GLU A 114 -18.69 -15.64 4.55
C GLU A 114 -17.66 -15.39 5.66
N ASP A 115 -17.26 -16.44 6.36
CA ASP A 115 -16.33 -16.29 7.49
C ASP A 115 -14.94 -15.87 7.00
N LEU A 116 -14.46 -16.43 5.87
CA LEU A 116 -13.21 -15.99 5.24
C LEU A 116 -13.29 -14.53 4.78
N ARG A 117 -14.42 -14.12 4.18
CA ARG A 117 -14.64 -12.72 3.76
C ARG A 117 -14.64 -11.77 4.95
N ARG A 118 -15.37 -12.11 6.02
CA ARG A 118 -15.42 -11.30 7.25
C ARG A 118 -14.03 -11.18 7.87
N TRP A 119 -13.30 -12.28 8.00
CA TRP A 119 -11.95 -12.28 8.53
C TRP A 119 -11.02 -11.40 7.69
N PHE A 120 -11.01 -11.57 6.36
CA PHE A 120 -10.17 -10.80 5.46
C PHE A 120 -10.46 -9.29 5.54
N ILE A 121 -11.74 -8.91 5.47
CA ILE A 121 -12.16 -7.51 5.58
C ILE A 121 -11.74 -6.92 6.93
N GLN A 122 -11.91 -7.66 8.03
CA GLN A 122 -11.55 -7.20 9.36
C GLN A 122 -10.05 -6.89 9.47
N GLN A 123 -9.18 -7.81 9.04
CA GLN A 123 -7.74 -7.62 9.14
C GLN A 123 -7.23 -6.54 8.18
N GLU A 124 -7.75 -6.46 6.96
CA GLU A 124 -7.40 -5.40 5.99
C GLU A 124 -7.85 -4.02 6.48
N MET A 125 -9.04 -3.93 7.08
CA MET A 125 -9.53 -2.67 7.65
C MET A 125 -8.67 -2.20 8.82
N ASP A 126 -8.24 -3.12 9.69
CA ASP A 126 -7.35 -2.78 10.80
C ASP A 126 -5.96 -2.36 10.32
N LEU A 127 -5.44 -3.01 9.27
CA LEU A 127 -4.20 -2.61 8.60
C LEU A 127 -4.32 -1.21 7.98
N LEU A 128 -5.44 -0.92 7.31
CA LEU A 128 -5.72 0.41 6.74
C LEU A 128 -5.77 1.49 7.83
N ARG A 129 -6.47 1.22 8.95
CA ARG A 129 -6.54 2.13 10.10
C ARG A 129 -5.15 2.43 10.66
N PHE A 130 -4.32 1.41 10.82
CA PHE A 130 -2.95 1.59 11.27
C PHE A 130 -2.17 2.51 10.31
N ARG A 131 -2.16 2.20 9.00
CA ARG A 131 -1.44 3.01 8.01
C ARG A 131 -1.91 4.45 8.00
N PHE A 132 -3.23 4.67 8.05
CA PHE A 132 -3.81 6.00 8.14
C PHE A 132 -3.38 6.75 9.41
N SER A 133 -3.27 6.06 10.55
CA SER A 133 -2.89 6.68 11.83
C SER A 133 -1.44 7.18 11.89
N ILE A 134 -0.53 6.58 11.12
CA ILE A 134 0.90 6.94 11.10
C ILE A 134 1.25 7.91 9.96
N LEU A 135 0.30 8.19 9.06
CA LEU A 135 0.46 9.13 7.97
C LEU A 135 0.38 10.58 8.51
N PRO A 136 1.32 11.47 8.13
CA PRO A 136 1.22 12.88 8.47
C PRO A 136 0.02 13.53 7.78
N LYS A 137 -0.55 14.57 8.41
CA LYS A 137 -1.78 15.24 7.96
C LYS A 137 -1.70 15.74 6.51
N ASP A 138 -0.55 16.27 6.11
CA ASP A 138 -0.34 16.78 4.75
C ASP A 138 -0.51 15.67 3.70
N LYS A 139 0.01 14.48 4.01
CA LYS A 139 -0.08 13.29 3.13
C LYS A 139 -1.47 12.66 3.14
N ILE A 140 -2.17 12.71 4.26
CA ILE A 140 -3.59 12.37 4.30
C ILE A 140 -4.36 13.29 3.36
N GLN A 141 -4.11 14.60 3.40
CA GLN A 141 -4.79 15.55 2.53
C GLN A 141 -4.48 15.29 1.05
N ASP A 142 -3.23 15.00 0.70
CA ASP A 142 -2.84 14.66 -0.67
C ASP A 142 -3.50 13.36 -1.13
N PHE A 143 -3.51 12.32 -0.30
CA PHE A 143 -4.21 11.06 -0.57
C PHE A 143 -5.72 11.27 -0.78
N LEU A 144 -6.36 12.11 0.02
CA LEU A 144 -7.79 12.38 -0.09
C LEU A 144 -8.14 13.19 -1.35
N LYS A 145 -7.28 14.13 -1.78
CA LYS A 145 -7.47 14.88 -3.04
C LYS A 145 -7.40 13.97 -4.26
N ASP A 146 -6.48 13.02 -4.25
CA ASP A 146 -6.29 12.07 -5.35
C ASP A 146 -7.29 10.91 -5.30
N SER A 147 -7.95 10.72 -4.16
CA SER A 147 -9.07 9.79 -4.07
C SER A 147 -10.27 10.33 -4.86
N HIS A 148 -11.04 9.45 -5.51
CA HIS A 148 -12.25 9.81 -6.26
C HIS A 148 -13.43 10.26 -5.37
N LEU A 149 -13.15 10.86 -4.22
CA LEU A 149 -14.10 11.31 -3.22
C LEU A 149 -13.97 12.83 -3.06
N GLN A 150 -15.10 13.51 -2.94
CA GLN A 150 -15.12 14.97 -2.77
C GLN A 150 -14.90 15.33 -1.30
N PHE A 151 -13.72 15.85 -0.99
CA PHE A 151 -13.38 16.39 0.33
C PHE A 151 -13.11 17.89 0.23
N GLU A 152 -13.77 18.68 1.08
CA GLU A 152 -13.53 20.12 1.19
C GLU A 152 -13.03 20.44 2.61
N ALA A 153 -11.83 21.01 2.70
CA ALA A 153 -11.28 21.44 3.97
C ALA A 153 -11.95 22.75 4.40
N VAL A 154 -12.68 22.71 5.52
CA VAL A 154 -13.31 23.90 6.09
C VAL A 154 -12.24 24.74 6.78
N SER A 155 -12.07 25.98 6.31
CA SER A 155 -11.19 26.95 6.96
C SER A 155 -11.91 27.52 8.18
N ILE A 156 -11.45 27.19 9.38
CA ILE A 156 -11.92 27.82 10.61
C ILE A 156 -11.17 29.15 10.73
N PHE A 157 -11.80 30.25 10.31
CA PHE A 157 -11.35 31.59 10.66
C PHE A 157 -11.71 31.81 12.14
N LEU A 158 -10.69 31.82 13.01
CA LEU A 158 -10.76 32.35 14.37
C LEU A 158 -9.94 33.65 14.42
#